data_AF-A0AAD9PWM7-F1
#
_entry.id   AF-A0AAD9PWM7-F1
#
_cell.length_a   1.000
_cell.length_b   1.000
_cell.length_c   1.000
_cell.angle_alpha   90.00
_cell.angle_beta   90.00
_cell.angle_gamma   90.00
#
_symmetry.space_group_name_H-M   'P 1'
#
loop_
_entity.id
_entity.type
_entity.pdbx_description
1 polymer ?
#
loop_
_entity_poly.entity_id
_entity_poly.type
_entity_poly.pdbx_seq_one_letter_code
_entity_poly.pdbx_strand_id
1 'polypeptide(L)'
;MSFYSPSRNIFDHVSYRHDFPEELMCDVCTKPVVLAQMATPCGHSFCGFCVEELGKTGGPISCPMCRQRVGQFCKNIFACKALSTFQGECLGCKATFTIDMAKHHVNNCPEMEMICSHCTEKVKRGDTSFHSDRCVMKEVHCVCGIRLKQKDIDAHKEDSCSWKKISCPLNCKDMIERYLLPSHTLQCPAALTLCPIKGCGTHLRRGDVEKHIEANQPRHYRLLKEDRRDILWRVKEMSFLLQNQDESRHVHNINVVNMKEGEAVQFMKTGLPNSVTVKFELVDPAV
;
A
#
# COMPACT_ATOMS: atom_id res chain seq x y z
N MET A 1 4.48 13.68 12.32
CA MET A 1 3.19 14.41 12.45
C MET A 1 3.49 15.86 12.67
N SER A 2 2.80 16.75 11.94
CA SER A 2 3.09 18.18 11.98
C SER A 2 2.20 18.88 13.00
N PHE A 3 2.81 19.64 13.90
CA PHE A 3 2.12 20.52 14.84
C PHE A 3 2.55 21.96 14.57
N TYR A 4 1.65 22.92 14.73
CA TYR A 4 1.96 24.35 14.59
C TYR A 4 1.44 25.13 15.80
N SER A 5 2.13 26.22 16.15
CA SER A 5 1.66 27.11 17.20
C SER A 5 0.55 28.00 16.64
N PRO A 6 -0.56 28.22 17.38
CA PRO A 6 -1.59 29.16 16.98
C PRO A 6 -1.09 30.62 16.97
N SER A 7 -0.13 30.95 17.82
CA SER A 7 0.42 32.30 17.93
C SER A 7 1.54 32.51 16.93
N ARG A 8 1.51 33.66 16.25
CA ARG A 8 2.57 34.08 15.33
C ARG A 8 3.69 34.82 16.05
N ASN A 9 3.43 35.32 17.26
CA ASN A 9 4.36 36.13 18.01
C ASN A 9 4.71 35.49 19.36
N ILE A 10 6.00 35.46 19.70
CA ILE A 10 6.47 34.95 20.99
C ILE A 10 5.96 35.80 22.17
N PHE A 11 5.68 37.08 21.94
CA PHE A 11 5.24 38.01 22.99
C PHE A 11 3.80 37.76 23.43
N ASP A 12 3.03 36.95 22.71
CA ASP A 12 1.71 36.49 23.15
C ASP A 12 1.80 35.52 24.35
N HIS A 13 3.01 35.03 24.64
CA HIS A 13 3.28 34.02 25.66
C HIS A 13 4.23 34.48 26.77
N VAL A 14 4.65 35.74 26.74
CA VAL A 14 5.64 36.29 27.66
C VAL A 14 5.12 37.58 28.27
N SER A 15 5.06 37.64 29.60
CA SER A 15 4.85 38.89 30.33
C SER A 15 6.19 39.47 30.77
N TYR A 16 6.23 40.79 30.88
CA TYR A 16 7.36 41.56 31.39
C TYR A 16 6.82 42.74 32.21
N ARG A 17 7.68 43.37 32.99
CA ARG A 17 7.25 44.46 33.87
C ARG A 17 6.74 45.66 33.06
N HIS A 18 5.84 46.43 33.67
CA HIS A 18 5.22 47.59 33.02
C HIS A 18 6.18 48.78 32.89
N ASP A 19 7.25 48.82 33.69
CA ASP A 19 8.32 49.82 33.69
C ASP A 19 9.45 49.47 32.69
N PHE A 20 9.12 48.77 31.61
CA PHE A 20 10.10 48.38 30.61
C PHE A 20 10.62 49.61 29.83
N PRO A 21 11.94 49.80 29.66
CA PRO A 21 12.48 50.98 28.99
C PRO A 21 11.97 51.13 27.56
N GLU A 22 11.43 52.31 27.23
CA GLU A 22 10.92 52.62 25.88
C GLU A 22 12.02 52.51 24.81
N GLU A 23 13.27 52.83 25.15
CA GLU A 23 14.44 52.72 24.26
C GLU A 23 14.77 51.27 23.84
N LEU A 24 14.23 50.28 24.55
CA LEU A 24 14.35 48.85 24.23
C LEU A 24 13.08 48.28 23.59
N MET A 25 12.13 49.12 23.22
CA MET A 25 10.91 48.73 22.53
C MET A 25 11.08 48.94 21.01
N CYS A 26 10.54 48.01 20.23
CA CYS A 26 10.55 48.08 18.78
C CYS A 26 9.45 49.03 18.31
N ASP A 27 9.77 50.08 17.58
CA ASP A 27 8.78 51.05 17.08
C ASP A 27 7.80 50.48 16.05
N VAL A 28 8.09 49.31 15.47
CA VAL A 28 7.21 48.65 14.50
C VAL A 28 6.10 47.85 15.20
N CYS A 29 6.43 47.11 16.26
CA CYS A 29 5.49 46.19 16.91
C CYS A 29 5.20 46.51 18.37
N THR A 30 5.80 47.56 18.93
CA THR A 30 5.68 48.03 20.32
C THR A 30 5.97 46.95 21.37
N LYS A 31 6.82 45.97 21.01
CA LYS A 31 7.33 44.91 21.91
C LYS A 31 8.83 45.06 22.11
N PRO A 32 9.43 44.46 23.16
CA PRO A 32 10.87 44.48 23.38
C PRO A 32 11.66 44.06 22.12
N VAL A 33 12.82 44.68 21.88
CA VAL A 33 13.67 44.42 20.70
C VAL A 33 14.39 43.06 20.75
N VAL A 34 13.70 41.97 21.08
CA VAL A 34 14.27 40.61 21.13
C VAL A 34 14.89 40.26 19.78
N LEU A 35 16.09 39.67 19.82
CA LEU A 35 16.96 39.49 18.64
C LEU A 35 17.21 40.80 17.89
N ALA A 36 17.52 41.87 18.63
CA ALA A 36 17.71 43.22 18.11
C ALA A 36 18.62 43.23 16.88
N GLN A 37 18.15 43.83 15.80
CA GLN A 37 18.96 44.13 14.63
C GLN A 37 18.91 45.61 14.32
N MET A 38 20.07 46.15 13.95
CA MET A 38 20.27 47.55 13.62
C MET A 38 20.31 47.72 12.11
N ALA A 39 19.52 48.66 11.61
CA ALA A 39 19.49 49.05 10.21
C ALA A 39 20.69 49.96 9.88
N THR A 40 21.52 49.54 8.94
CA THR A 40 22.67 50.34 8.48
C THR A 40 22.34 51.11 7.20
N PRO A 41 22.77 52.39 7.07
CA PRO A 41 23.65 53.13 7.98
C PRO A 41 22.94 53.94 9.08
N CYS A 42 21.60 53.95 9.15
CA CYS A 42 20.86 54.88 10.01
C CYS A 42 20.91 54.59 11.53
N GLY A 43 21.30 53.40 11.96
CA GLY A 43 21.45 53.03 13.38
C GLY A 43 20.15 52.65 14.12
N HIS A 44 18.98 52.77 13.50
CA HIS A 44 17.71 52.41 14.14
C HIS A 44 17.61 50.89 14.35
N SER A 45 17.13 50.48 15.53
CA SER A 45 17.06 49.07 15.94
C SER A 45 15.63 48.54 15.94
N PHE A 46 15.47 47.30 15.51
CA PHE A 46 14.18 46.60 15.43
C PHE A 46 14.30 45.19 16.00
N CYS A 47 13.20 44.61 16.49
CA CYS A 47 13.20 43.21 16.89
C CYS A 47 13.41 42.29 15.67
N GLY A 48 14.01 41.13 15.89
CA GLY A 48 14.34 40.21 14.80
C GLY A 48 13.12 39.74 14.01
N PHE A 49 11.95 39.65 14.65
CA PHE A 49 10.69 39.27 14.01
C PHE A 49 10.23 40.30 12.98
N CYS A 50 10.26 41.60 13.33
CA CYS A 50 9.90 42.66 12.39
C CYS A 50 10.89 42.74 11.22
N VAL A 51 12.19 42.50 11.48
CA VAL A 51 13.19 42.46 10.40
C VAL A 51 12.96 41.28 9.46
N GLU A 52 12.64 40.09 9.99
CA GLU A 52 12.26 38.93 9.19
C GLU A 52 11.02 39.21 8.32
N GLU A 53 10.02 39.95 8.85
CA GLU A 53 8.84 40.35 8.06
C GLU A 53 9.15 41.39 6.99
N LEU A 54 9.96 42.41 7.31
CA LEU A 54 10.43 43.42 6.36
C LEU A 54 11.23 42.79 5.21
N GLY A 55 11.92 41.67 5.45
CA GLY A 55 12.65 40.95 4.41
C GLY A 55 11.76 40.20 3.41
N LYS A 56 10.50 39.90 3.76
CA LYS A 56 9.58 39.12 2.90
C LYS A 56 8.91 39.94 1.80
N THR A 57 8.88 41.27 1.91
CA THR A 57 8.13 42.15 0.99
C THR A 57 8.73 42.24 -0.41
N GLY A 58 9.99 41.82 -0.59
CA GLY A 58 10.67 41.85 -1.88
C GLY A 58 11.04 43.28 -2.31
N GLY A 59 12.32 43.51 -2.63
CA GLY A 59 12.81 44.81 -3.09
C GLY A 59 13.62 45.59 -2.04
N PRO A 60 13.96 46.86 -2.32
CA PRO A 60 14.80 47.68 -1.45
C PRO A 60 14.09 48.00 -0.13
N ILE A 61 14.73 47.66 0.99
CA ILE A 61 14.16 47.91 2.33
C ILE A 61 14.49 49.34 2.75
N SER A 62 13.46 50.09 3.18
CA SER A 62 13.61 51.40 3.82
C SER A 62 13.36 51.28 5.32
N CYS A 63 14.14 52.02 6.10
CA CYS A 63 14.02 52.06 7.56
C CYS A 63 12.64 52.62 7.94
N PRO A 64 11.82 51.90 8.74
CA PRO A 64 10.51 52.39 9.18
C PRO A 64 10.54 53.73 9.93
N MET A 65 11.65 54.03 10.61
CA MET A 65 11.80 55.23 11.45
C MET A 65 12.17 56.48 10.65
N CYS A 66 13.16 56.37 9.76
CA CYS A 66 13.73 57.53 9.06
C CYS A 66 13.58 57.47 7.53
N ARG A 67 12.98 56.41 7.00
CA ARG A 67 12.79 56.13 5.56
C ARG A 67 14.09 55.96 4.74
N GLN A 68 15.26 56.10 5.36
CA GLN A 68 16.55 55.87 4.72
C GLN A 68 16.65 54.43 4.21
N ARG A 69 17.27 54.25 3.03
CA ARG A 69 17.52 52.91 2.48
C ARG A 69 18.45 52.13 3.40
N VAL A 70 18.04 50.90 3.73
CA VAL A 70 18.81 49.97 4.56
C VAL A 70 19.67 49.13 3.64
N GLY A 71 20.99 49.20 3.82
CA GLY A 71 21.93 48.34 3.10
C GLY A 71 21.92 46.92 3.65
N GLN A 72 21.96 46.80 4.98
CA GLN A 72 21.85 45.52 5.69
C GLN A 72 21.36 45.74 7.13
N PHE A 73 20.82 44.67 7.71
CA PHE A 73 20.58 44.58 9.14
C PHE A 73 21.71 43.79 9.80
N CYS A 74 22.30 44.33 10.85
CA CYS A 74 23.32 43.64 11.65
C CYS A 74 22.84 43.48 13.09
N LYS A 75 23.24 42.39 13.76
CA LYS A 75 22.86 42.14 15.15
C LYS A 75 23.31 43.29 16.06
N ASN A 76 22.38 43.89 16.79
CA ASN A 76 22.69 44.90 17.80
C ASN A 76 23.04 44.20 19.12
N ILE A 77 24.34 43.94 19.32
CA ILE A 77 24.86 43.22 20.49
C ILE A 77 24.57 43.99 21.77
N PHE A 78 24.65 45.33 21.74
CA PHE A 78 24.38 46.17 22.90
C PHE A 78 22.94 46.05 23.37
N ALA A 79 21.97 46.18 22.45
CA ALA A 79 20.56 46.01 22.76
C ALA A 79 20.25 44.58 23.24
N CYS A 80 20.81 43.55 22.60
CA CYS A 80 20.65 42.16 23.07
C CYS A 80 21.17 41.96 24.49
N LYS A 81 22.33 42.57 24.83
CA LYS A 81 22.90 42.48 26.16
C LYS A 81 22.11 43.29 27.19
N ALA A 82 21.58 44.44 26.81
CA ALA A 82 20.68 45.22 27.67
C ALA A 82 19.41 44.42 27.99
N LEU A 83 18.83 43.70 27.03
CA LEU A 83 17.66 42.84 27.29
C LEU A 83 17.93 41.71 28.29
N SER A 84 19.19 41.28 28.44
CA SER A 84 19.56 40.22 29.39
C SER A 84 19.47 40.65 30.87
N THR A 85 19.39 41.96 31.16
CA THR A 85 19.21 42.46 32.52
C THR A 85 17.74 42.45 32.96
N PHE A 86 16.81 42.33 32.02
CA PHE A 86 15.38 42.31 32.28
C PHE A 86 14.83 40.89 32.30
N GLN A 87 13.93 40.63 33.22
CA GLN A 87 13.26 39.34 33.35
C GLN A 87 11.86 39.40 32.75
N GLY A 88 11.47 38.30 32.12
CA GLY A 88 10.10 38.00 31.73
C GLY A 88 9.63 36.70 32.36
N GLU A 89 8.32 36.49 32.35
CA GLU A 89 7.66 35.29 32.83
C GLU A 89 6.88 34.63 31.69
N CYS A 90 6.93 33.30 31.59
CA CYS A 90 6.10 32.57 30.66
C CYS A 90 4.66 32.53 31.17
N LEU A 91 3.70 32.96 30.34
CA LEU A 91 2.29 32.87 30.69
C LEU A 91 1.80 31.42 30.82
N GLY A 92 2.43 30.48 30.10
CA GLY A 92 2.10 29.05 30.14
C GLY A 92 2.69 28.31 31.33
N CYS A 93 4.02 28.22 31.43
CA CYS A 93 4.70 27.42 32.47
C CYS A 93 5.10 28.20 33.72
N LYS A 94 4.87 29.52 33.79
CA LYS A 94 5.24 30.38 34.91
C LYS A 94 6.74 30.46 35.23
N ALA A 95 7.59 29.94 34.36
CA ALA A 95 9.04 30.07 34.50
C ALA A 95 9.49 31.51 34.22
N THR A 96 10.43 32.00 35.03
CA THR A 96 11.11 33.27 34.82
C THR A 96 12.39 33.07 33.99
N PHE A 97 12.66 33.98 33.08
CA PHE A 97 13.84 33.96 32.21
C PHE A 97 14.21 35.39 31.78
N THR A 98 15.38 35.57 31.20
CA THR A 98 15.80 36.87 30.67
C THR A 98 15.14 37.16 29.31
N ILE A 99 14.77 38.41 29.05
CA ILE A 99 13.98 38.77 27.85
C ILE A 99 14.70 38.41 26.54
N ASP A 100 16.03 38.45 26.51
CA ASP A 100 16.82 38.02 25.34
C ASP A 100 16.61 36.52 25.00
N MET A 101 16.32 35.69 25.99
CA MET A 101 16.06 34.25 25.85
C MET A 101 14.59 33.92 25.56
N ALA A 102 13.70 34.91 25.46
CA ALA A 102 12.27 34.70 25.28
C ALA A 102 11.92 33.78 24.09
N LYS A 103 12.56 34.00 22.93
CA LYS A 103 12.36 33.14 21.73
C LYS A 103 12.74 31.69 22.01
N HIS A 104 13.89 31.48 22.65
CA HIS A 104 14.39 30.14 22.96
C HIS A 104 13.45 29.42 23.94
N HIS A 105 12.99 30.11 24.97
CA HIS A 105 12.07 29.53 25.94
C HIS A 105 10.71 29.18 25.30
N VAL A 106 10.04 30.14 24.64
CA VAL A 106 8.71 29.94 24.03
C VAL A 106 8.72 28.79 23.02
N ASN A 107 9.81 28.61 22.27
CA ASN A 107 9.96 27.51 21.31
C ASN A 107 10.18 26.13 21.95
N ASN A 108 10.62 26.07 23.21
CA ASN A 108 10.91 24.83 23.93
C ASN A 108 9.99 24.59 25.15
N CYS A 109 9.11 25.54 25.49
CA CYS A 109 8.19 25.43 26.62
C CYS A 109 7.22 24.24 26.46
N PRO A 110 7.15 23.29 27.43
CA PRO A 110 6.30 22.11 27.33
C PRO A 110 4.80 22.43 27.45
N GLU A 111 4.46 23.50 28.17
CA GLU A 111 3.08 23.97 28.39
C GLU A 111 2.50 24.74 27.20
N MET A 112 3.29 24.91 26.12
CA MET A 112 2.84 25.64 24.95
C MET A 112 1.74 24.88 24.21
N GLU A 113 0.62 25.54 23.91
CA GLU A 113 -0.43 24.97 23.09
C GLU A 113 0.03 24.85 21.62
N MET A 114 -0.12 23.65 21.07
CA MET A 114 0.20 23.28 19.71
C MET A 114 -1.05 22.70 19.04
N ILE A 115 -1.30 23.05 17.78
CA ILE A 115 -2.42 22.50 17.01
C ILE A 115 -1.92 21.36 16.12
N CYS A 116 -2.58 20.21 16.20
CA CYS A 116 -2.31 19.07 15.33
C CYS A 116 -2.81 19.34 13.90
N SER A 117 -1.96 19.18 12.89
CA SER A 117 -2.33 19.42 11.48
C SER A 117 -3.31 18.38 10.90
N HIS A 118 -3.53 17.26 11.59
CA HIS A 118 -4.37 16.16 11.10
C HIS A 118 -5.76 16.13 11.75
N CYS A 119 -5.85 16.37 13.06
CA CYS A 119 -7.14 16.38 13.78
C CYS A 119 -7.57 17.76 14.26
N THR A 120 -6.74 18.80 14.08
CA THR A 120 -6.99 20.20 14.53
C THR A 120 -7.17 20.38 16.04
N GLU A 121 -6.86 19.35 16.82
CA GLU A 121 -6.94 19.39 18.29
C GLU A 121 -5.77 20.21 18.87
N LYS A 122 -6.07 20.98 19.92
CA LYS A 122 -5.09 21.72 20.70
C LYS A 122 -4.49 20.79 21.75
N VAL A 123 -3.18 20.60 21.70
CA VAL A 123 -2.43 19.76 22.64
C VAL A 123 -1.22 20.52 23.17
N LYS A 124 -0.81 20.26 24.41
CA LYS A 124 0.43 20.85 24.95
C LYS A 124 1.63 20.27 24.21
N ARG A 125 2.70 21.05 24.05
CA ARG A 125 3.94 20.62 23.39
C ARG A 125 4.50 19.35 24.04
N GLY A 126 4.47 19.25 25.37
CA GLY A 126 4.89 18.05 26.10
C GLY A 126 4.09 16.79 25.75
N ASP A 127 2.82 16.95 25.37
CA ASP A 127 1.90 15.85 25.06
C ASP A 127 1.84 15.51 23.56
N THR A 128 2.58 16.22 22.71
CA THR A 128 2.56 16.03 21.24
C THR A 128 2.99 14.64 20.82
N SER A 129 3.92 14.00 21.54
CA SER A 129 4.34 12.62 21.30
C SER A 129 3.20 11.63 21.57
N PHE A 130 2.60 11.71 22.76
CA PHE A 130 1.45 10.89 23.15
C PHE A 130 0.27 11.06 22.19
N HIS A 131 0.00 12.30 21.78
CA HIS A 131 -1.01 12.57 20.77
C HIS A 131 -0.64 11.97 19.41
N SER A 132 0.62 12.09 18.97
CA SER A 132 1.09 11.55 17.69
C SER A 132 0.92 10.03 17.56
N ASP A 133 0.96 9.31 18.69
CA ASP A 133 0.74 7.86 18.71
C ASP A 133 -0.74 7.49 18.67
N ARG A 134 -1.61 8.33 19.26
CA ARG A 134 -3.05 8.05 19.42
C ARG A 134 -3.95 8.88 18.49
N CYS A 135 -3.38 9.72 17.65
CA CYS A 135 -4.12 10.65 16.81
C CYS A 135 -5.04 9.90 15.84
N VAL A 136 -6.34 10.13 15.99
CA VAL A 136 -7.43 9.46 15.27
C VAL A 136 -7.37 9.68 13.75
N MET A 137 -6.78 10.81 13.33
CA MET A 137 -6.69 11.22 11.93
C MET A 137 -5.32 10.94 11.30
N LYS A 138 -4.43 10.23 12.00
CA LYS A 138 -3.15 9.78 11.42
C LYS A 138 -3.41 8.85 10.25
N GLU A 139 -2.73 9.07 9.14
CA GLU A 139 -2.66 8.06 8.07
C GLU A 139 -1.78 6.90 8.55
N VAL A 140 -2.34 5.71 8.51
CA VAL A 140 -1.69 4.46 8.86
C VAL A 140 -1.83 3.45 7.73
N HIS A 141 -0.83 2.57 7.62
CA HIS A 141 -0.84 1.49 6.66
C HIS A 141 -1.43 0.24 7.31
N CYS A 142 -2.40 -0.39 6.64
CA CYS A 142 -2.75 -1.76 6.97
C CYS A 142 -1.65 -2.70 6.44
N VAL A 143 -1.50 -3.88 7.06
CA VAL A 143 -0.54 -4.91 6.63
C VAL A 143 -0.81 -5.35 5.19
N CYS A 144 -2.06 -5.26 4.73
CA CYS A 144 -2.44 -5.52 3.33
C CYS A 144 -1.92 -4.47 2.32
N GLY A 145 -1.29 -3.38 2.78
CA GLY A 145 -0.73 -2.32 1.94
C GLY A 145 -1.63 -1.10 1.72
N ILE A 146 -2.89 -1.12 2.16
CA ILE A 146 -3.83 0.00 2.01
C ILE A 146 -3.55 1.09 3.05
N ARG A 147 -3.56 2.35 2.62
CA ARG A 147 -3.42 3.53 3.49
C ARG A 147 -4.80 4.03 3.92
N LEU A 148 -5.03 4.16 5.23
CA LEU A 148 -6.31 4.56 5.81
C LEU A 148 -6.08 5.49 7.01
N LYS A 149 -7.14 6.14 7.49
CA LYS A 149 -7.09 6.88 8.76
C LYS A 149 -7.12 5.89 9.92
N GLN A 150 -6.47 6.23 11.04
CA GLN A 150 -6.43 5.37 12.23
C GLN A 150 -7.83 4.94 12.70
N LYS A 151 -8.84 5.82 12.66
CA LYS A 151 -10.24 5.44 13.00
C LYS A 151 -10.84 4.34 12.13
N ASP A 152 -10.39 4.23 10.89
CA ASP A 152 -10.98 3.34 9.87
C ASP A 152 -10.21 2.02 9.77
N ILE A 153 -9.06 1.90 10.47
CA ILE A 153 -8.20 0.70 10.37
C ILE A 153 -8.87 -0.55 10.93
N ASP A 154 -9.62 -0.43 12.02
CA ASP A 154 -10.26 -1.58 12.66
C ASP A 154 -11.48 -2.06 11.86
N ALA A 155 -12.30 -1.12 11.36
CA ALA A 155 -13.37 -1.43 10.41
C ALA A 155 -12.81 -2.08 9.13
N HIS A 156 -11.69 -1.57 8.60
CA HIS A 156 -11.03 -2.19 7.46
C HIS A 156 -10.54 -3.62 7.77
N LYS A 157 -9.83 -3.82 8.89
CA LYS A 157 -9.36 -5.15 9.32
C LYS A 157 -10.49 -6.15 9.39
N GLU A 158 -11.67 -5.72 9.86
CA GLU A 158 -12.82 -6.59 10.04
C GLU A 158 -13.55 -6.87 8.72
N ASP A 159 -13.86 -5.83 7.94
CA ASP A 159 -14.86 -5.94 6.87
C ASP A 159 -14.24 -6.14 5.47
N SER A 160 -13.11 -5.47 5.20
CA SER A 160 -12.58 -5.32 3.83
C SER A 160 -11.13 -5.76 3.65
N CYS A 161 -10.44 -6.11 4.73
CA CYS A 161 -9.04 -6.52 4.65
C CYS A 161 -8.88 -7.82 3.87
N SER A 162 -8.00 -7.77 2.87
CA SER A 162 -7.69 -8.89 1.99
C SER A 162 -6.96 -10.02 2.72
N TRP A 163 -6.21 -9.71 3.77
CA TRP A 163 -5.42 -10.69 4.53
C TRP A 163 -6.15 -11.25 5.75
N LYS A 164 -7.41 -10.85 5.97
CA LYS A 164 -8.23 -11.44 7.03
C LYS A 164 -8.52 -12.91 6.69
N LYS A 165 -8.34 -13.78 7.69
CA LYS A 165 -8.78 -15.17 7.64
C LYS A 165 -10.30 -15.23 7.82
N ILE A 166 -10.99 -15.70 6.79
CA ILE A 166 -12.43 -15.92 6.79
C ILE A 166 -12.69 -17.43 6.74
N SER A 167 -13.82 -17.86 7.30
CA SER A 167 -14.28 -19.23 7.08
C SER A 167 -14.69 -19.40 5.62
N CYS A 168 -14.47 -20.59 5.06
CA CYS A 168 -14.93 -20.88 3.72
C CYS A 168 -16.46 -20.64 3.61
N PRO A 169 -16.95 -19.82 2.67
CA PRO A 169 -18.38 -19.58 2.45
C PRO A 169 -19.16 -20.85 2.07
N LEU A 170 -18.47 -21.84 1.51
CA LEU A 170 -19.01 -23.16 1.18
C LEU A 170 -19.00 -24.12 2.38
N ASN A 171 -18.57 -23.63 3.54
CA ASN A 171 -18.56 -24.32 4.82
C ASN A 171 -17.73 -25.62 4.84
N CYS A 172 -16.59 -25.64 4.13
CA CYS A 172 -15.65 -26.77 4.12
C CYS A 172 -14.84 -26.93 5.42
N LYS A 173 -15.06 -26.06 6.42
CA LYS A 173 -14.36 -25.97 7.72
C LYS A 173 -12.93 -25.38 7.68
N ASP A 174 -12.44 -24.98 6.52
CA ASP A 174 -11.14 -24.30 6.40
C ASP A 174 -11.25 -22.79 6.68
N MET A 175 -10.18 -22.23 7.26
CA MET A 175 -9.96 -20.79 7.42
C MET A 175 -8.97 -20.31 6.37
N ILE A 176 -9.40 -19.40 5.49
CA ILE A 176 -8.65 -18.98 4.30
C ILE A 176 -8.48 -17.46 4.33
N GLU A 177 -7.33 -16.96 3.90
CA GLU A 177 -7.13 -15.52 3.70
C GLU A 177 -8.04 -15.04 2.57
N ARG A 178 -8.75 -13.93 2.75
CA ARG A 178 -9.77 -13.45 1.81
C ARG A 178 -9.25 -13.37 0.36
N TYR A 179 -7.99 -12.98 0.13
CA TYR A 179 -7.40 -12.95 -1.21
C TYR A 179 -7.13 -14.34 -1.82
N LEU A 180 -6.97 -15.40 -1.02
CA LEU A 180 -6.84 -16.79 -1.45
C LEU A 180 -8.19 -17.49 -1.65
N LEU A 181 -9.32 -16.83 -1.36
CA LEU A 181 -10.64 -17.41 -1.54
C LEU A 181 -10.91 -17.89 -2.99
N PRO A 182 -10.53 -17.16 -4.06
CA PRO A 182 -10.74 -17.61 -5.42
C PRO A 182 -9.99 -18.92 -5.74
N SER A 183 -8.73 -19.02 -5.34
CA SER A 183 -7.92 -20.23 -5.57
C SER A 183 -8.42 -21.40 -4.71
N HIS A 184 -8.81 -21.14 -3.45
CA HIS A 184 -9.44 -22.15 -2.61
C HIS A 184 -10.73 -22.70 -3.23
N THR A 185 -11.60 -21.85 -3.77
CA THR A 185 -12.90 -22.29 -4.36
C THR A 185 -12.70 -23.30 -5.49
N LEU A 186 -11.62 -23.16 -6.27
CA LEU A 186 -11.26 -24.12 -7.33
C LEU A 186 -10.88 -25.51 -6.79
N GLN A 187 -10.45 -25.62 -5.53
CA GLN A 187 -9.99 -26.89 -4.91
C GLN A 187 -10.85 -27.32 -3.70
N CYS A 188 -11.80 -26.48 -3.28
CA CYS A 188 -12.64 -26.71 -2.11
C CYS A 188 -13.42 -28.05 -2.21
N PRO A 189 -13.39 -28.90 -1.17
CA PRO A 189 -14.14 -30.16 -1.17
C PRO A 189 -15.66 -29.93 -1.09
N ALA A 190 -16.11 -28.80 -0.54
CA ALA A 190 -17.52 -28.44 -0.44
C ALA A 190 -18.06 -27.77 -1.72
N ALA A 191 -17.21 -27.47 -2.71
CA ALA A 191 -17.65 -26.91 -3.98
C ALA A 191 -18.54 -27.91 -4.75
N LEU A 192 -19.65 -27.40 -5.29
CA LEU A 192 -20.53 -28.19 -6.16
C LEU A 192 -19.83 -28.43 -7.50
N THR A 193 -19.79 -29.70 -7.90
CA THR A 193 -19.29 -30.15 -9.19
C THR A 193 -20.30 -31.09 -9.83
N LEU A 194 -20.21 -31.24 -11.14
CA LEU A 194 -20.92 -32.27 -11.87
C LEU A 194 -20.16 -33.59 -11.76
N CYS A 195 -20.89 -34.70 -11.82
CA CYS A 195 -20.29 -36.02 -12.01
C CYS A 195 -19.46 -36.02 -13.31
N PRO A 196 -18.19 -36.47 -13.29
CA PRO A 196 -17.31 -36.45 -14.46
C PRO A 196 -17.75 -37.39 -15.59
N ILE A 197 -18.70 -38.30 -15.31
CA ILE A 197 -19.20 -39.28 -16.27
C ILE A 197 -20.29 -38.64 -17.13
N LYS A 198 -20.03 -38.55 -18.44
CA LYS A 198 -20.97 -38.03 -19.43
C LYS A 198 -22.31 -38.77 -19.35
N GLY A 199 -23.40 -38.01 -19.36
CA GLY A 199 -24.76 -38.55 -19.25
C GLY A 199 -25.26 -38.81 -17.81
N CYS A 200 -24.41 -38.70 -16.78
CA CYS A 200 -24.87 -38.83 -15.40
C CYS A 200 -25.64 -37.60 -14.90
N GLY A 201 -25.07 -36.40 -15.10
CA GLY A 201 -25.70 -35.10 -14.83
C GLY A 201 -25.94 -34.77 -13.35
N THR A 202 -25.53 -35.62 -12.41
CA THR A 202 -25.72 -35.38 -10.98
C THR A 202 -24.78 -34.27 -10.47
N HIS A 203 -25.33 -33.34 -9.67
CA HIS A 203 -24.57 -32.33 -8.94
C HIS A 203 -24.27 -32.82 -7.53
N LEU A 204 -23.02 -32.68 -7.10
CA LEU A 204 -22.55 -33.17 -5.81
C LEU A 204 -21.38 -32.34 -5.33
N ARG A 205 -21.07 -32.39 -4.03
CA ARG A 205 -19.85 -31.78 -3.51
C ARG A 205 -18.64 -32.53 -4.04
N ARG A 206 -17.56 -31.81 -4.34
CA ARG A 206 -16.32 -32.40 -4.86
C ARG A 206 -15.80 -33.54 -3.98
N GLY A 207 -15.86 -33.39 -2.66
CA GLY A 207 -15.44 -34.44 -1.71
C GLY A 207 -16.32 -35.69 -1.69
N ASP A 208 -17.50 -35.66 -2.30
CA ASP A 208 -18.45 -36.78 -2.35
C ASP A 208 -18.46 -37.49 -3.72
N VAL A 209 -17.64 -37.04 -4.69
CA VAL A 209 -17.59 -37.61 -6.04
C VAL A 209 -17.21 -39.08 -6.05
N GLU A 210 -16.19 -39.45 -5.29
CA GLU A 210 -15.72 -40.84 -5.22
C GLU A 210 -16.82 -41.77 -4.67
N LYS A 211 -17.43 -41.38 -3.54
CA LYS A 211 -18.55 -42.13 -2.93
C LYS A 211 -19.74 -42.28 -3.88
N HIS A 212 -20.07 -41.22 -4.63
CA HIS A 212 -21.12 -41.27 -5.64
C HIS A 212 -20.78 -42.23 -6.78
N ILE A 213 -19.54 -42.20 -7.27
CA ILE A 213 -19.07 -43.09 -8.34
C ILE A 213 -19.14 -44.54 -7.91
N GLU A 214 -18.69 -44.85 -6.68
CA GLU A 214 -18.75 -46.18 -6.07
C GLU A 214 -20.19 -46.68 -5.92
N ALA A 215 -21.09 -45.85 -5.38
CA ALA A 215 -22.49 -46.22 -5.19
C ALA A 215 -23.27 -46.44 -6.51
N ASN A 216 -22.84 -45.78 -7.60
CA ASN A 216 -23.54 -45.80 -8.89
C ASN A 216 -22.77 -46.53 -10.01
N GLN A 217 -21.78 -47.36 -9.65
CA GLN A 217 -20.95 -48.15 -10.57
C GLN A 217 -21.73 -48.81 -11.74
N PRO A 218 -22.84 -49.56 -11.53
CA PRO A 218 -23.52 -50.25 -12.63
C PRO A 218 -24.16 -49.29 -13.65
N ARG A 219 -24.68 -48.15 -13.19
CA ARG A 219 -25.24 -47.11 -14.07
C ARG A 219 -24.13 -46.40 -14.83
N HIS A 220 -23.07 -46.02 -14.14
CA HIS A 220 -21.90 -45.38 -14.72
C HIS A 220 -21.21 -46.25 -15.78
N TYR A 221 -21.07 -47.55 -15.52
CA TYR A 221 -20.50 -48.50 -16.47
C TYR A 221 -21.34 -48.62 -17.75
N ARG A 222 -22.68 -48.55 -17.65
CA ARG A 222 -23.58 -48.54 -18.82
C ARG A 222 -23.39 -47.29 -19.67
N LEU A 223 -23.37 -46.11 -19.03
CA LEU A 223 -23.15 -44.83 -19.71
C LEU A 223 -21.78 -44.79 -20.41
N LEU A 224 -20.72 -45.30 -19.77
CA LEU A 224 -19.39 -45.40 -20.39
C LEU A 224 -19.37 -46.36 -21.59
N LYS A 225 -20.14 -47.46 -21.55
CA LYS A 225 -20.28 -48.38 -22.70
C LYS A 225 -21.02 -47.75 -23.87
N GLU A 226 -22.07 -46.99 -23.59
CA GLU A 226 -22.84 -46.24 -24.58
C GLU A 226 -21.97 -45.16 -25.22
N ASP A 227 -21.31 -44.32 -24.42
CA ASP A 227 -20.38 -43.29 -24.91
C ASP A 227 -19.24 -43.90 -25.75
N ARG A 228 -18.68 -45.05 -25.34
CA ARG A 228 -17.66 -45.77 -26.13
C ARG A 228 -18.20 -46.26 -27.47
N ARG A 229 -19.44 -46.80 -27.52
CA ARG A 229 -20.07 -47.23 -28.77
C ARG A 229 -20.31 -46.05 -29.69
N ASP A 230 -20.77 -44.93 -29.15
CA ASP A 230 -21.04 -43.71 -29.91
C ASP A 230 -19.74 -43.11 -30.47
N ILE A 231 -18.65 -43.10 -29.71
CA ILE A 231 -17.32 -42.70 -30.18
C ILE A 231 -16.84 -43.61 -31.31
N LEU A 232 -16.97 -44.93 -31.15
CA LEU A 232 -16.58 -45.89 -32.20
C LEU A 232 -17.40 -45.71 -33.47
N TRP A 233 -18.71 -45.45 -33.35
CA TRP A 233 -19.57 -45.12 -34.49
C TRP A 233 -19.17 -43.82 -35.16
N ARG A 234 -18.89 -42.76 -34.40
CA ARG A 234 -18.42 -41.48 -34.95
C ARG A 234 -17.07 -41.61 -35.67
N VAL A 235 -16.14 -42.37 -35.11
CA VAL A 235 -14.85 -42.65 -35.76
C VAL A 235 -15.08 -43.45 -37.04
N LYS A 236 -15.92 -44.49 -37.00
CA LYS A 236 -16.25 -45.28 -38.19
C LYS A 236 -16.95 -44.47 -39.28
N GLU A 237 -17.86 -43.58 -38.90
CA GLU A 237 -18.55 -42.66 -39.81
C GLU A 237 -17.58 -41.63 -40.39
N MET A 238 -16.68 -41.07 -39.59
CA MET A 238 -15.60 -40.19 -40.07
C MET A 238 -14.66 -40.92 -41.04
N SER A 239 -14.27 -42.17 -40.73
CA SER A 239 -13.47 -43.01 -41.62
C SER A 239 -14.20 -43.35 -42.92
N PHE A 240 -15.51 -43.61 -42.86
CA PHE A 240 -16.35 -43.84 -44.04
C PHE A 240 -16.48 -42.58 -44.90
N LEU A 241 -16.63 -41.40 -44.30
CA LEU A 241 -16.69 -40.14 -45.03
C LEU A 241 -15.36 -39.80 -45.72
N LEU A 242 -14.22 -40.04 -45.05
CA LEU A 242 -12.89 -39.89 -45.66
C LEU A 242 -12.70 -40.86 -46.85
N GLN A 243 -13.12 -42.12 -46.70
CA GLN A 243 -13.04 -43.11 -47.78
C GLN A 243 -13.93 -42.82 -48.99
N ASN A 244 -15.07 -42.14 -48.79
CA ASN A 244 -15.97 -41.76 -49.89
C ASN A 244 -15.61 -40.41 -50.55
N GLN A 245 -14.80 -39.57 -49.90
CA GLN A 245 -14.27 -38.34 -50.52
C GLN A 245 -13.07 -38.61 -51.43
N ASP A 246 -12.34 -39.71 -51.22
CA ASP A 246 -11.28 -40.17 -52.10
C ASP A 246 -11.84 -41.14 -53.17
N GLU A 247 -12.41 -40.61 -54.27
CA GLU A 247 -12.56 -41.35 -55.54
C GLU A 247 -11.16 -41.65 -56.16
N SER A 248 -10.31 -42.36 -55.43
CA SER A 248 -8.98 -42.75 -55.84
C SER A 248 -8.74 -44.19 -55.38
N ARG A 249 -8.97 -45.13 -56.30
CA ARG A 249 -8.62 -46.56 -56.15
C ARG A 249 -7.13 -46.71 -55.88
N HIS A 250 -6.71 -46.79 -54.63
CA HIS A 250 -5.40 -47.31 -54.23
C HIS A 250 -5.62 -48.42 -53.21
N VAL A 251 -5.55 -49.65 -53.70
CA VAL A 251 -5.57 -50.87 -52.87
C VAL A 251 -4.23 -50.95 -52.15
N HIS A 252 -4.19 -50.58 -50.87
CA HIS A 252 -3.13 -51.05 -49.98
C HIS A 252 -3.64 -52.27 -49.23
N ASN A 253 -3.15 -53.45 -49.63
CA ASN A 253 -3.29 -54.68 -48.88
C ASN A 253 -2.47 -54.54 -47.58
N ILE A 254 -3.05 -53.93 -46.56
CA ILE A 254 -2.49 -53.93 -45.21
C ILE A 254 -2.90 -55.26 -44.59
N ASN A 255 -2.00 -56.25 -44.63
CA ASN A 255 -2.16 -57.44 -43.79
C ASN A 255 -2.08 -56.98 -42.33
N VAL A 256 -3.20 -57.06 -41.63
CA VAL A 256 -3.26 -56.85 -40.18
C VAL A 256 -2.46 -57.97 -39.52
N VAL A 257 -1.27 -57.64 -39.01
CA VAL A 257 -0.46 -58.57 -38.20
C VAL A 257 -0.83 -58.34 -36.73
N ASN A 258 -1.42 -59.35 -36.09
CA ASN A 258 -1.68 -59.34 -34.65
C ASN A 258 -0.37 -59.64 -33.89
N MET A 259 0.17 -58.67 -33.16
CA MET A 259 1.31 -58.86 -32.27
C MET A 259 0.86 -59.27 -30.87
N LYS A 260 1.62 -60.15 -30.19
CA LYS A 260 1.41 -60.52 -28.77
C LYS A 260 2.32 -59.69 -27.86
N GLU A 261 1.93 -59.52 -26.60
CA GLU A 261 2.72 -58.79 -25.59
C GLU A 261 4.14 -59.38 -25.45
N GLY A 262 5.17 -58.55 -25.70
CA GLY A 262 6.58 -58.89 -25.46
C GLY A 262 7.53 -58.78 -26.65
N GLU A 263 7.04 -58.59 -27.88
CA GLU A 263 7.90 -58.45 -29.07
C GLU A 263 8.41 -57.00 -29.25
N ALA A 264 9.72 -56.85 -29.44
CA ALA A 264 10.35 -55.54 -29.67
C ALA A 264 10.55 -55.28 -31.17
N VAL A 265 10.16 -54.09 -31.64
CA VAL A 265 10.29 -53.66 -33.04
C VAL A 265 11.43 -52.65 -33.13
N GLN A 266 12.38 -52.87 -34.04
CA GLN A 266 13.47 -51.93 -34.26
C GLN A 266 13.15 -50.99 -35.43
N PHE A 267 13.38 -49.69 -35.21
CA PHE A 267 13.10 -48.64 -36.17
C PHE A 267 14.38 -48.25 -36.91
N MET A 268 14.41 -48.41 -38.24
CA MET A 268 15.43 -47.79 -39.08
C MET A 268 14.83 -46.67 -39.91
N LYS A 269 15.33 -45.45 -39.70
CA LYS A 269 14.91 -44.25 -40.43
C LYS A 269 15.92 -44.00 -41.54
N THR A 270 15.49 -44.14 -42.79
CA THR A 270 16.21 -43.57 -43.95
C THR A 270 15.23 -42.69 -44.71
N GLY A 271 15.67 -41.50 -45.12
CA GLY A 271 14.77 -40.43 -45.55
C GLY A 271 15.20 -39.68 -46.80
N LEU A 272 14.21 -39.02 -47.39
CA LEU A 272 14.29 -37.75 -48.13
C LEU A 272 13.10 -36.86 -47.69
N PRO A 273 13.13 -35.53 -47.90
CA PRO A 273 12.49 -34.55 -47.02
C PRO A 273 10.96 -34.65 -46.88
N ASN A 274 10.26 -35.24 -47.84
CA ASN A 274 8.79 -35.23 -47.91
C ASN A 274 8.15 -36.62 -47.92
N SER A 275 8.89 -37.70 -47.63
CA SER A 275 8.31 -39.03 -47.43
C SER A 275 9.10 -39.84 -46.41
N VAL A 276 8.43 -40.31 -45.35
CA VAL A 276 9.02 -41.26 -44.39
C VAL A 276 8.61 -42.66 -44.83
N THR A 277 9.56 -43.46 -45.29
CA THR A 277 9.34 -44.89 -45.52
C THR A 277 9.91 -45.64 -44.32
N VAL A 278 9.05 -46.37 -43.59
CA VAL A 278 9.47 -47.21 -42.46
C VAL A 278 9.46 -48.66 -42.92
N LYS A 279 10.62 -49.30 -42.93
CA LYS A 279 10.74 -50.73 -43.20
C LYS A 279 10.75 -51.47 -41.86
N PHE A 280 9.85 -52.42 -41.68
CA PHE A 280 9.78 -53.28 -40.50
C PHE A 280 10.45 -54.61 -40.85
N GLU A 281 11.48 -55.00 -40.12
CA GLU A 281 12.08 -56.33 -40.20
C GLU A 281 12.00 -57.00 -38.84
N LEU A 282 11.55 -58.25 -38.82
CA LEU A 282 11.50 -59.08 -37.62
C LEU A 282 12.93 -59.55 -37.33
N VAL A 283 13.37 -59.36 -36.09
CA VAL A 283 14.66 -59.88 -35.62
C VAL A 283 14.37 -61.15 -34.83
N ASP A 284 14.91 -62.28 -35.28
CA ASP A 284 14.77 -63.53 -34.54
C ASP A 284 15.47 -63.44 -33.16
N PRO A 285 14.87 -64.00 -32.10
CA PRO A 285 15.47 -63.97 -30.77
C PRO A 285 16.78 -64.75 -30.76
N ALA A 286 17.82 -64.16 -30.18
CA ALA A 286 19.09 -64.84 -29.92
C ALA A 286 18.85 -66.05 -29.00
N VAL A 287 19.32 -67.22 -29.43
CA VAL A 287 19.34 -68.48 -28.66
C VAL A 287 20.23 -68.35 -27.43
#